data_AF-A0A962T0H0-F1
#
_entry.id   AF-A0A962T0H0-F1
#
_cell.length_a   1.000
_cell.length_b   1.000
_cell.length_c   1.000
_cell.angle_alpha   90.00
_cell.angle_beta   90.00
_cell.angle_gamma   90.00
#
_symmetry.space_group_name_H-M   'P 1'
#
loop_
_entity.id
_entity.type
_entity.pdbx_description
1 polymer ?
#
loop_
_entity_poly.entity_id
_entity_poly.type
_entity_poly.pdbx_seq_one_letter_code
_entity_poly.pdbx_strand_id
1 'polypeptide(L)'
;MNSWQIISIIMLLGIVAIMGGGGWWLLRYSRQRKQIIEERLLAMKRAAAEKAAAEKAAAEKAAAHSAAIARAAAERLAAKRAAIEKAVAEKAASEKAAVEQAIAEWAAAEQAEAERARQQRASENRQEAEASQERLQAIEEAIAEWVEAEREGKQLAATKSGPSSYSNRTTTPTEAVHQQVRSTAQNVEKEVHDLEFIKNRIEADVDFLPIEFQQTIDDWKAGKILRRNTFEDLKLKFRYKAYSIEDGYEMLYLYNEWLSQQRQKLRVFIHLLGTEVDNSESIQAAIEQAEHKEREKYLEMDVDVIFTLRDIRAILEKLIGMENILKDLEGVCRKRSEQIISPPWEARGSL
;
A
#
# COMPACT_ATOMS: atom_id res chain seq x y z
N MET A 1 128.99 -35.47 4.66
CA MET A 1 127.66 -35.05 5.16
C MET A 1 127.09 -36.22 5.95
N ASN A 2 126.90 -36.07 7.26
CA ASN A 2 126.59 -37.20 8.15
C ASN A 2 125.15 -37.70 7.92
N SER A 3 124.97 -39.03 7.89
CA SER A 3 123.69 -39.70 7.63
C SER A 3 122.52 -39.19 8.51
N TRP A 4 122.84 -38.76 9.74
CA TRP A 4 121.89 -38.18 10.68
C TRP A 4 121.29 -36.83 10.25
N GLN A 5 122.01 -36.00 9.50
CA GLN A 5 121.48 -34.72 9.02
C GLN A 5 120.46 -34.90 7.88
N ILE A 6 120.64 -35.93 7.05
CA ILE A 6 119.75 -36.20 5.91
C ILE A 6 118.38 -36.65 6.41
N ILE A 7 118.35 -37.51 7.44
CA ILE A 7 117.09 -37.99 8.05
C ILE A 7 116.32 -36.83 8.70
N SER A 8 117.01 -35.91 9.37
CA SER A 8 116.38 -34.73 9.97
C SER A 8 115.76 -33.79 8.94
N ILE A 9 116.39 -33.62 7.78
CA ILE A 9 115.87 -32.78 6.70
C ILE A 9 114.62 -33.42 6.06
N ILE A 10 114.63 -34.74 5.86
CA ILE A 10 113.48 -35.46 5.29
C ILE A 10 112.27 -35.41 6.24
N MET A 11 112.48 -35.57 7.55
CA MET A 11 111.42 -35.42 8.56
C MET A 11 110.83 -34.00 8.56
N LEU A 12 111.68 -32.97 8.52
CA LEU A 12 111.22 -31.58 8.45
C LEU A 12 110.41 -31.30 7.18
N LEU A 13 110.86 -31.81 6.03
CA LEU A 13 110.13 -31.67 4.76
C LEU A 13 108.79 -32.42 4.80
N GLY A 14 108.73 -33.60 5.42
CA GLY A 14 107.49 -34.35 5.62
C GLY A 14 106.48 -33.60 6.48
N ILE A 15 106.92 -32.99 7.59
CA ILE A 15 106.05 -32.19 8.47
C ILE A 15 105.53 -30.94 7.75
N VAL A 16 106.39 -30.26 6.98
CA VAL A 16 105.98 -29.09 6.18
C VAL A 16 104.97 -29.47 5.09
N ALA A 17 105.14 -30.63 4.45
CA ALA A 17 104.19 -31.13 3.45
C ALA A 17 102.82 -31.48 4.07
N ILE A 18 102.80 -32.08 5.26
CA ILE A 18 101.54 -32.41 5.98
C ILE A 18 100.84 -31.14 6.47
N MET A 19 101.57 -30.17 7.03
CA MET A 19 101.02 -28.89 7.47
C MET A 19 100.52 -28.04 6.27
N GLY A 20 101.26 -28.02 5.16
CA GLY A 20 100.84 -27.35 3.93
C GLY A 20 99.63 -28.03 3.28
N GLY A 21 99.59 -29.36 3.23
CA GLY A 21 98.47 -30.14 2.71
C GLY A 21 97.21 -29.99 3.56
N GLY A 22 97.34 -30.03 4.89
CA GLY A 22 96.25 -29.81 5.84
C GLY A 22 95.67 -28.39 5.75
N GLY A 23 96.54 -27.37 5.68
CA GLY A 23 96.13 -25.98 5.47
C GLY A 23 95.44 -25.76 4.12
N TRP A 24 95.97 -26.33 3.05
CA TRP A 24 95.36 -26.27 1.71
C TRP A 24 94.01 -26.99 1.65
N TRP A 25 93.89 -28.15 2.30
CA TRP A 25 92.65 -28.90 2.40
C TRP A 25 91.58 -28.14 3.20
N LEU A 26 91.92 -27.52 4.33
CA LEU A 26 91.00 -26.66 5.10
C LEU A 26 90.58 -25.40 4.33
N LEU A 27 91.49 -24.80 3.57
CA LEU A 27 91.17 -23.63 2.75
C LEU A 27 90.25 -24.02 1.57
N ARG A 28 90.50 -25.17 0.95
CA ARG A 28 89.66 -25.72 -0.13
C ARG A 28 88.30 -26.17 0.39
N TYR A 29 88.28 -26.82 1.55
CA TYR A 29 87.07 -27.27 2.24
C TYR A 29 86.20 -26.10 2.69
N SER A 30 86.81 -25.04 3.23
CA SER A 30 86.09 -23.81 3.60
C SER A 30 85.56 -23.05 2.38
N ARG A 31 86.30 -22.99 1.26
CA ARG A 31 85.77 -22.45 0.00
C ARG A 31 84.60 -23.26 -0.55
N GLN A 32 84.70 -24.59 -0.59
CA GLN A 32 83.60 -25.44 -1.04
C GLN A 32 82.36 -25.29 -0.15
N ARG A 33 82.53 -25.23 1.17
CA ARG A 33 81.40 -24.99 2.08
C ARG A 33 80.74 -23.63 1.83
N LYS A 34 81.51 -22.56 1.59
CA LYS A 34 80.94 -21.25 1.25
C LYS A 34 80.13 -21.30 -0.04
N GLN A 35 80.65 -21.94 -1.09
CA GLN A 35 79.92 -22.11 -2.35
C GLN A 35 78.62 -22.90 -2.16
N ILE A 36 78.65 -24.00 -1.42
CA ILE A 36 77.44 -24.80 -1.14
C ILE A 36 76.41 -23.99 -0.32
N ILE A 37 76.85 -23.18 0.64
CA ILE A 37 75.96 -22.33 1.44
C ILE A 37 75.36 -21.21 0.58
N GLU A 38 76.15 -20.57 -0.27
CA GLU A 38 75.68 -19.54 -1.20
C GLU A 38 74.70 -20.10 -2.24
N GLU A 39 74.99 -21.27 -2.81
CA GLU A 39 74.07 -21.97 -3.72
C GLU A 39 72.76 -22.34 -3.02
N ARG A 40 72.82 -22.84 -1.77
CA ARG A 40 71.62 -23.14 -0.97
C ARG A 40 70.82 -21.88 -0.64
N LEU A 41 71.48 -20.77 -0.32
CA LEU A 41 70.83 -19.48 -0.08
C LEU A 41 70.16 -18.95 -1.35
N LEU A 42 70.82 -19.07 -2.51
CA LEU A 42 70.25 -18.68 -3.80
C LEU A 42 69.05 -19.57 -4.18
N ALA A 43 69.15 -20.88 -3.98
CA ALA A 43 68.05 -21.81 -4.20
C ALA A 43 66.84 -21.52 -3.29
N MET A 44 67.09 -21.22 -2.02
CA MET A 44 66.03 -20.86 -1.07
C MET A 44 65.37 -19.52 -1.42
N LYS A 45 66.15 -18.51 -1.84
CA LYS A 45 65.61 -17.23 -2.32
C LYS A 45 64.77 -17.39 -3.60
N ARG A 46 65.20 -18.23 -4.54
CA ARG A 46 64.42 -18.54 -5.76
C ARG A 46 63.11 -19.23 -5.42
N ALA A 47 63.13 -20.24 -4.55
CA ALA A 47 61.93 -20.94 -4.11
C ALA A 47 60.95 -20.02 -3.36
N ALA A 48 61.44 -19.10 -2.54
CA ALA A 48 60.60 -18.10 -1.86
C ALA A 48 59.98 -17.10 -2.86
N ALA A 49 60.74 -16.64 -3.85
CA ALA A 49 60.26 -15.74 -4.89
C ALA A 49 59.21 -16.42 -5.80
N GLU A 50 59.42 -17.69 -6.17
CA GLU A 50 58.46 -18.46 -6.96
C GLU A 50 57.15 -18.69 -6.19
N LYS A 51 57.22 -19.02 -4.89
CA LYS A 51 56.02 -19.14 -4.05
C LYS A 51 55.25 -17.83 -3.96
N ALA A 52 55.94 -16.71 -3.72
CA ALA A 52 55.31 -15.40 -3.67
C ALA A 52 54.67 -15.00 -5.01
N ALA A 53 55.31 -15.31 -6.14
CA ALA A 53 54.76 -15.07 -7.46
C ALA A 53 53.51 -15.95 -7.74
N ALA A 54 53.55 -17.23 -7.34
CA ALA A 54 52.43 -18.15 -7.48
C ALA A 54 51.22 -17.73 -6.61
N GLU A 55 51.44 -17.31 -5.37
CA GLU A 55 50.38 -16.80 -4.48
C GLU A 55 49.76 -15.52 -5.04
N LYS A 56 50.58 -14.59 -5.54
CA LYS A 56 50.07 -13.36 -6.16
C LYS A 56 49.22 -13.65 -7.40
N ALA A 57 49.66 -14.56 -8.26
CA ALA A 57 48.90 -14.99 -9.43
C ALA A 57 47.58 -15.70 -9.07
N ALA A 58 47.57 -16.49 -7.98
CA ALA A 58 46.35 -17.13 -7.48
C ALA A 58 45.37 -16.10 -6.90
N ALA A 59 45.86 -15.11 -6.15
CA ALA A 59 45.05 -14.03 -5.60
C ALA A 59 44.43 -13.15 -6.70
N GLU A 60 45.20 -12.79 -7.73
CA GLU A 60 44.69 -12.02 -8.88
C GLU A 60 43.60 -12.78 -9.65
N LYS A 61 43.78 -14.09 -9.87
CA LYS A 61 42.74 -14.93 -10.50
C LYS A 61 41.46 -15.01 -9.67
N ALA A 62 41.57 -15.12 -8.34
CA ALA A 62 40.42 -15.14 -7.45
C ALA A 62 39.66 -13.80 -7.46
N ALA A 63 40.38 -12.67 -7.46
CA ALA A 63 39.78 -11.33 -7.55
C ALA A 63 39.11 -11.08 -8.91
N ALA A 64 39.71 -11.54 -10.02
CA ALA A 64 39.09 -11.43 -11.34
C ALA A 64 37.80 -12.26 -11.44
N HIS A 65 37.79 -13.47 -10.85
CA HIS A 65 36.62 -14.33 -10.84
C HIS A 65 35.47 -13.77 -9.98
N SER A 66 35.78 -13.22 -8.81
CA SER A 66 34.76 -12.58 -7.96
C SER A 66 34.14 -11.34 -8.63
N ALA A 67 34.96 -10.53 -9.31
CA ALA A 67 34.48 -9.39 -10.09
C ALA A 67 33.57 -9.80 -11.26
N ALA A 68 33.86 -10.90 -11.94
CA ALA A 68 33.03 -11.42 -13.03
C ALA A 68 31.67 -11.91 -12.52
N ILE A 69 31.65 -12.63 -11.39
CA ILE A 69 30.40 -13.08 -10.75
C ILE A 69 29.55 -11.89 -10.29
N ALA A 70 30.17 -10.87 -9.67
CA ALA A 70 29.47 -9.69 -9.20
C ALA A 70 28.81 -8.92 -10.36
N ARG A 71 29.51 -8.77 -11.50
CA ARG A 71 28.94 -8.14 -12.70
C ARG A 71 27.78 -8.94 -13.28
N ALA A 72 27.91 -10.27 -13.39
CA ALA A 72 26.83 -11.11 -13.88
C ALA A 72 25.58 -11.10 -12.96
N ALA A 73 25.77 -10.98 -11.64
CA ALA A 73 24.68 -10.84 -10.68
C ALA A 73 23.98 -9.47 -10.81
N ALA A 74 24.74 -8.39 -10.98
CA ALA A 74 24.21 -7.05 -11.19
C ALA A 74 23.40 -6.93 -12.48
N GLU A 75 23.90 -7.49 -13.59
CA GLU A 75 23.18 -7.52 -14.87
C GLU A 75 21.87 -8.32 -14.79
N ARG A 76 21.86 -9.47 -14.10
CA ARG A 76 20.63 -10.25 -13.87
C ARG A 76 19.60 -9.49 -13.03
N LEU A 77 20.03 -8.73 -12.04
CA LEU A 77 19.13 -7.88 -11.23
C LEU A 77 18.54 -6.73 -12.05
N ALA A 78 19.36 -6.06 -12.87
CA ALA A 78 18.90 -5.01 -13.76
C ALA A 78 17.89 -5.53 -14.80
N ALA A 79 18.16 -6.69 -15.42
CA ALA A 79 17.25 -7.31 -16.37
C ALA A 79 15.90 -7.72 -15.72
N LYS A 80 15.93 -8.25 -14.49
CA LYS A 80 14.71 -8.60 -13.74
C LYS A 80 13.88 -7.36 -13.38
N ARG A 81 14.51 -6.27 -12.95
CA ARG A 81 13.80 -5.01 -12.65
C ARG A 81 13.11 -4.45 -13.89
N ALA A 82 13.80 -4.42 -15.02
CA ALA A 82 13.23 -3.95 -16.29
C ALA A 82 12.04 -4.82 -16.76
N ALA A 83 12.08 -6.14 -16.53
CA ALA A 83 10.97 -7.03 -16.87
C ALA A 83 9.74 -6.81 -15.96
N ILE A 84 9.96 -6.58 -14.67
CA ILE A 84 8.88 -6.29 -13.71
C ILE A 84 8.24 -4.94 -14.02
N GLU A 85 9.04 -3.91 -14.29
CA GLU A 85 8.54 -2.57 -14.62
C GLU A 85 7.68 -2.55 -15.88
N LYS A 86 8.09 -3.29 -16.93
CA LYS A 86 7.25 -3.49 -18.13
C LYS A 86 5.93 -4.19 -17.82
N ALA A 87 5.95 -5.24 -17.00
CA ALA A 87 4.74 -5.98 -16.64
C ALA A 87 3.77 -5.13 -15.79
N VAL A 88 4.29 -4.26 -14.92
CA VAL A 88 3.47 -3.32 -14.13
C VAL A 88 2.86 -2.25 -15.03
N ALA A 89 3.63 -1.69 -15.96
CA ALA A 89 3.12 -0.69 -16.90
C ALA A 89 2.02 -1.26 -17.82
N GLU A 90 2.17 -2.50 -18.29
CA GLU A 90 1.18 -3.17 -19.13
C GLU A 90 -0.12 -3.49 -18.37
N LYS A 91 -0.02 -3.95 -17.11
CA LYS A 91 -1.20 -4.14 -16.24
C LYS A 91 -1.92 -2.83 -15.95
N ALA A 92 -1.20 -1.75 -15.64
CA ALA A 92 -1.79 -0.45 -15.39
C ALA A 92 -2.53 0.11 -16.62
N ALA A 93 -2.01 -0.13 -17.83
CA ALA A 93 -2.69 0.25 -19.08
C ALA A 93 -3.96 -0.59 -19.32
N SER A 94 -3.91 -1.90 -19.06
CA SER A 94 -5.06 -2.81 -19.14
C SER A 94 -6.17 -2.42 -18.16
N GLU A 95 -5.81 -2.10 -16.91
CA GLU A 95 -6.77 -1.73 -15.87
C GLU A 95 -7.45 -0.39 -16.17
N LYS A 96 -6.69 0.60 -16.66
CA LYS A 96 -7.27 1.88 -17.11
C LYS A 96 -8.28 1.68 -18.24
N ALA A 97 -7.96 0.85 -19.23
CA ALA A 97 -8.89 0.56 -20.32
C ALA A 97 -10.16 -0.16 -19.85
N ALA A 98 -10.05 -1.08 -18.88
CA ALA A 98 -11.21 -1.76 -18.29
C ALA A 98 -12.11 -0.80 -17.49
N VAL A 99 -11.52 0.13 -16.74
CA VAL A 99 -12.26 1.15 -15.98
C VAL A 99 -12.97 2.13 -16.92
N GLU A 100 -12.32 2.59 -17.99
CA GLU A 100 -12.96 3.46 -18.99
C GLU A 100 -14.14 2.77 -19.69
N GLN A 101 -14.03 1.48 -20.01
CA GLN A 101 -15.14 0.70 -20.58
C GLN A 101 -16.30 0.57 -19.59
N ALA A 102 -16.04 0.28 -18.32
CA ALA A 102 -17.07 0.17 -17.30
C ALA A 102 -17.82 1.50 -17.07
N ILE A 103 -17.11 2.64 -17.10
CA ILE A 103 -17.72 3.97 -16.99
C ILE A 103 -18.61 4.27 -18.21
N ALA A 104 -18.17 3.92 -19.42
CA ALA A 104 -18.95 4.11 -20.63
C ALA A 104 -20.22 3.25 -20.66
N GLU A 105 -20.14 1.99 -20.21
CA GLU A 105 -21.29 1.09 -20.09
C GLU A 105 -22.29 1.59 -19.04
N TRP A 106 -21.81 2.07 -17.89
CA TRP A 106 -22.66 2.62 -16.84
C TRP A 106 -23.40 3.89 -17.30
N ALA A 107 -22.71 4.79 -17.99
CA ALA A 107 -23.32 5.99 -18.56
C ALA A 107 -24.38 5.66 -19.64
N ALA A 108 -24.15 4.64 -20.46
CA ALA A 108 -25.12 4.18 -21.45
C ALA A 108 -26.36 3.55 -20.80
N ALA A 109 -26.19 2.78 -19.72
CA ALA A 109 -27.28 2.20 -18.96
C ALA A 109 -28.15 3.27 -18.27
N GLU A 110 -27.53 4.28 -17.67
CA GLU A 110 -28.24 5.39 -17.02
C GLU A 110 -29.07 6.21 -18.02
N GLN A 111 -28.52 6.48 -19.23
CA GLN A 111 -29.27 7.15 -20.29
C GLN A 111 -30.47 6.33 -20.76
N ALA A 112 -30.33 5.01 -20.88
CA ALA A 112 -31.42 4.13 -21.28
C ALA A 112 -32.54 4.06 -20.21
N GLU A 113 -32.20 4.06 -18.92
CA GLU A 113 -33.19 4.12 -17.84
C GLU A 113 -33.87 5.49 -17.77
N ALA A 114 -33.13 6.59 -17.94
CA ALA A 114 -33.70 7.92 -17.99
C ALA A 114 -34.68 8.10 -19.17
N GLU A 115 -34.39 7.50 -20.32
CA GLU A 115 -35.29 7.52 -21.48
C GLU A 115 -36.57 6.70 -21.24
N ARG A 116 -36.45 5.51 -20.64
CA ARG A 116 -37.62 4.69 -20.25
C ARG A 116 -38.51 5.41 -19.24
N ALA A 117 -37.92 6.06 -18.23
CA ALA A 117 -38.66 6.84 -17.25
C ALA A 117 -39.39 8.03 -17.88
N ARG A 118 -38.78 8.70 -18.87
CA ARG A 118 -39.44 9.77 -19.65
C ARG A 118 -40.60 9.24 -20.48
N GLN A 119 -40.46 8.08 -21.11
CA GLN A 119 -41.54 7.46 -21.88
C GLN A 119 -42.72 7.05 -20.99
N GLN A 120 -42.46 6.50 -19.80
CA GLN A 120 -43.50 6.15 -18.82
C GLN A 120 -44.27 7.39 -18.35
N ARG A 121 -43.58 8.45 -17.95
CA ARG A 121 -44.23 9.72 -17.55
C ARG A 121 -45.04 10.33 -18.69
N ALA A 122 -44.57 10.22 -19.93
CA ALA A 122 -45.32 10.70 -21.08
C ALA A 122 -46.60 9.88 -21.33
N SER A 123 -46.57 8.56 -21.11
CA SER A 123 -47.77 7.73 -21.20
C SER A 123 -48.75 7.98 -20.05
N GLU A 124 -48.26 8.17 -18.82
CA GLU A 124 -49.07 8.50 -17.65
C GLU A 124 -49.76 9.85 -17.82
N ASN A 125 -49.02 10.90 -18.22
CA ASN A 125 -49.59 12.22 -18.49
C ASN A 125 -50.65 12.18 -19.60
N ARG A 126 -50.49 11.31 -20.61
CA ARG A 126 -51.47 11.15 -21.68
C ARG A 126 -52.75 10.48 -21.16
N GLN A 127 -52.62 9.44 -20.34
CA GLN A 127 -53.76 8.80 -19.68
C GLN A 127 -54.48 9.75 -18.72
N GLU A 128 -53.74 10.57 -17.98
CA GLU A 128 -54.33 11.60 -17.11
C GLU A 128 -55.05 12.69 -17.92
N ALA A 129 -54.52 13.09 -19.08
CA ALA A 129 -55.18 14.04 -19.97
C ALA A 129 -56.45 13.46 -20.61
N GLU A 130 -56.41 12.20 -21.07
CA GLU A 130 -57.57 11.48 -21.60
C GLU A 130 -58.65 11.30 -20.52
N ALA A 131 -58.27 10.87 -19.32
CA ALA A 131 -59.18 10.78 -18.18
C ALA A 131 -59.73 12.15 -17.75
N SER A 132 -58.96 13.22 -17.89
CA SER A 132 -59.43 14.59 -17.64
C SER A 132 -60.42 15.05 -18.70
N GLN A 133 -60.23 14.68 -19.96
CA GLN A 133 -61.19 14.94 -21.04
C GLN A 133 -62.48 14.15 -20.88
N GLU A 134 -62.41 12.86 -20.55
CA GLU A 134 -63.60 12.05 -20.25
C GLU A 134 -64.36 12.61 -19.05
N ARG A 135 -63.65 13.11 -18.03
CA ARG A 135 -64.27 13.82 -16.90
C ARG A 135 -64.93 15.12 -17.32
N LEU A 136 -64.31 15.90 -18.20
CA LEU A 136 -64.92 17.13 -18.72
C LEU A 136 -66.16 16.82 -19.56
N GLN A 137 -66.13 15.75 -20.37
CA GLN A 137 -67.29 15.28 -21.12
C GLN A 137 -68.41 14.79 -20.20
N ALA A 138 -68.08 14.01 -19.17
CA ALA A 138 -69.05 13.60 -18.16
C ALA A 138 -69.61 14.79 -17.36
N ILE A 139 -68.81 15.83 -17.13
CA ILE A 139 -69.26 17.09 -16.52
C ILE A 139 -70.16 17.86 -17.49
N GLU A 140 -69.84 17.93 -18.78
CA GLU A 140 -70.68 18.58 -19.79
C GLU A 140 -72.01 17.85 -19.99
N GLU A 141 -71.99 16.52 -20.00
CA GLU A 141 -73.20 15.68 -20.02
C GLU A 141 -73.99 15.84 -18.73
N ALA A 142 -73.35 15.85 -17.57
CA ALA A 142 -74.00 16.12 -16.29
C ALA A 142 -74.54 17.55 -16.19
N ILE A 143 -73.91 18.53 -16.84
CA ILE A 143 -74.43 19.91 -16.94
C ILE A 143 -75.62 19.95 -17.90
N ALA A 144 -75.60 19.20 -19.00
CA ALA A 144 -76.73 19.10 -19.92
C ALA A 144 -77.93 18.41 -19.25
N GLU A 145 -77.69 17.30 -18.55
CA GLU A 145 -78.67 16.59 -17.72
C GLU A 145 -79.15 17.48 -16.56
N TRP A 146 -78.25 18.22 -15.90
CA TRP A 146 -78.61 19.18 -14.86
C TRP A 146 -79.42 20.36 -15.41
N VAL A 147 -79.15 20.87 -16.61
CA VAL A 147 -79.96 21.94 -17.24
C VAL A 147 -81.35 21.44 -17.65
N GLU A 148 -81.47 20.17 -18.04
CA GLU A 148 -82.76 19.48 -18.23
C GLU A 148 -83.47 19.31 -16.87
N ALA A 149 -82.75 18.83 -15.86
CA ALA A 149 -83.23 18.59 -14.50
C ALA A 149 -83.46 19.88 -13.67
N GLU A 150 -82.87 21.03 -14.01
CA GLU A 150 -83.10 22.35 -13.41
C GLU A 150 -84.35 23.00 -14.03
N ARG A 151 -84.67 22.62 -15.28
CA ARG A 151 -85.97 22.89 -15.92
C ARG A 151 -87.10 22.12 -15.22
N GLU A 152 -86.82 20.91 -14.76
CA GLU A 152 -87.72 20.09 -13.94
C GLU A 152 -87.66 20.46 -12.44
N GLY A 153 -86.49 20.88 -11.95
CA GLY A 153 -86.10 21.04 -10.54
C GLY A 153 -86.27 22.45 -9.96
N LYS A 154 -86.54 23.48 -10.79
CA LYS A 154 -87.18 24.72 -10.31
C LYS A 154 -88.51 24.46 -9.57
N GLN A 155 -89.10 23.26 -9.70
CA GLN A 155 -90.25 22.82 -8.91
C GLN A 155 -89.89 22.30 -7.50
N LEU A 156 -88.64 21.95 -7.23
CA LEU A 156 -88.23 21.25 -6.02
C LEU A 156 -86.97 21.92 -5.44
N ALA A 157 -87.16 23.18 -5.07
CA ALA A 157 -86.29 23.86 -4.13
C ALA A 157 -85.98 22.97 -2.91
N ALA A 158 -84.83 23.22 -2.31
CA ALA A 158 -84.43 22.81 -0.98
C ALA A 158 -83.89 21.36 -0.86
N THR A 159 -82.57 21.23 -0.70
CA THR A 159 -81.93 21.01 0.61
C THR A 159 -80.50 20.42 0.49
N LYS A 160 -79.52 21.13 1.05
CA LYS A 160 -78.28 20.70 1.74
C LYS A 160 -77.17 19.88 1.03
N SER A 161 -76.00 20.54 0.90
CA SER A 161 -74.60 20.18 1.29
C SER A 161 -74.29 18.74 1.75
N GLY A 162 -73.14 18.08 1.51
CA GLY A 162 -71.76 18.48 1.16
C GLY A 162 -70.82 17.23 1.01
N PRO A 163 -69.48 17.37 0.89
CA PRO A 163 -68.60 16.44 0.12
C PRO A 163 -67.53 15.66 0.92
N SER A 164 -66.87 14.66 0.30
CA SER A 164 -65.60 14.09 0.82
C SER A 164 -64.54 13.79 -0.26
N SER A 165 -63.29 14.08 0.11
CA SER A 165 -62.04 14.19 -0.66
C SER A 165 -61.18 12.90 -0.64
N TYR A 166 -60.30 12.71 -1.66
CA TYR A 166 -59.09 11.87 -1.60
C TYR A 166 -57.92 12.54 -2.34
N SER A 167 -56.74 12.50 -1.71
CA SER A 167 -55.48 13.18 -2.03
C SER A 167 -54.48 12.34 -2.84
N ASN A 168 -53.72 12.96 -3.76
CA ASN A 168 -52.50 12.41 -4.39
C ASN A 168 -51.23 13.07 -3.80
N ARG A 169 -50.11 12.31 -3.67
CA ARG A 169 -48.81 12.80 -3.15
C ARG A 169 -47.78 12.94 -4.27
N THR A 170 -47.16 14.10 -4.37
CA THR A 170 -46.02 14.47 -5.21
C THR A 170 -44.74 14.50 -4.38
N THR A 171 -43.69 13.76 -4.79
CA THR A 171 -42.36 13.77 -4.13
C THR A 171 -41.67 15.12 -4.35
N THR A 172 -41.28 15.79 -3.26
CA THR A 172 -40.63 17.10 -3.30
C THR A 172 -39.12 16.98 -3.60
N PRO A 173 -38.47 18.02 -4.17
CA PRO A 173 -37.01 18.04 -4.36
C PRO A 173 -36.20 17.78 -3.09
N THR A 174 -36.73 18.17 -1.92
CA THR A 174 -36.14 17.94 -0.60
C THR A 174 -36.13 16.45 -0.21
N GLU A 175 -37.16 15.70 -0.60
CA GLU A 175 -37.25 14.26 -0.34
C GLU A 175 -36.20 13.46 -1.14
N ALA A 176 -35.86 13.90 -2.36
CA ALA A 176 -34.80 13.29 -3.16
C ALA A 176 -33.40 13.50 -2.53
N VAL A 177 -33.12 14.71 -2.02
CA VAL A 177 -31.86 14.99 -1.30
C VAL A 177 -31.76 14.13 -0.04
N HIS A 178 -32.84 14.00 0.71
CA HIS A 178 -32.89 13.16 1.91
C HIS A 178 -32.58 11.69 1.62
N GLN A 179 -33.16 11.12 0.56
CA GLN A 179 -32.84 9.74 0.15
C GLN A 179 -31.36 9.57 -0.20
N GLN A 180 -30.77 10.55 -0.88
CA GLN A 180 -29.35 10.52 -1.26
C GLN A 180 -28.40 10.70 -0.07
N VAL A 181 -28.81 11.48 0.95
CA VAL A 181 -28.08 11.57 2.22
C VAL A 181 -28.10 10.21 2.94
N ARG A 182 -29.26 9.53 2.99
CA ARG A 182 -29.37 8.20 3.60
C ARG A 182 -28.53 7.14 2.90
N SER A 183 -28.55 7.11 1.56
CA SER A 183 -27.70 6.17 0.81
C SER A 183 -26.22 6.41 1.08
N THR A 184 -25.82 7.69 1.14
CA THR A 184 -24.46 8.08 1.50
C THR A 184 -24.10 7.65 2.92
N ALA A 185 -25.00 7.81 3.89
CA ALA A 185 -24.78 7.40 5.27
C ALA A 185 -24.53 5.89 5.39
N GLN A 186 -25.29 5.07 4.66
CA GLN A 186 -25.10 3.61 4.63
C GLN A 186 -23.76 3.21 4.01
N ASN A 187 -23.35 3.87 2.93
CA ASN A 187 -22.06 3.60 2.30
C ASN A 187 -20.89 4.00 3.21
N VAL A 188 -20.96 5.19 3.82
CA VAL A 188 -19.94 5.64 4.79
C VAL A 188 -19.85 4.67 5.96
N GLU A 189 -20.99 4.15 6.44
CA GLU A 189 -20.98 3.16 7.51
C GLU A 189 -20.25 1.86 7.11
N LYS A 190 -20.49 1.34 5.91
CA LYS A 190 -19.76 0.14 5.43
C LYS A 190 -18.26 0.41 5.35
N GLU A 191 -17.87 1.53 4.76
CA GLU A 191 -16.45 1.91 4.62
C GLU A 191 -15.74 2.10 5.97
N VAL A 192 -16.44 2.61 6.99
CA VAL A 192 -15.90 2.67 8.37
C VAL A 192 -15.56 1.27 8.87
N HIS A 193 -16.48 0.32 8.74
CA HIS A 193 -16.29 -1.05 9.22
C HIS A 193 -15.19 -1.77 8.43
N ASP A 194 -15.15 -1.59 7.11
CA ASP A 194 -14.12 -2.21 6.26
C ASP A 194 -12.73 -1.67 6.59
N LEU A 195 -12.60 -0.34 6.77
CA LEU A 195 -11.35 0.28 7.18
C LEU A 195 -10.90 -0.20 8.57
N GLU A 196 -11.82 -0.30 9.54
CA GLU A 196 -11.53 -0.80 10.87
C GLU A 196 -11.08 -2.26 10.84
N PHE A 197 -11.73 -3.10 10.03
CA PHE A 197 -11.35 -4.49 9.82
C PHE A 197 -9.93 -4.60 9.25
N ILE A 198 -9.63 -3.84 8.19
CA ILE A 198 -8.31 -3.83 7.55
C ILE A 198 -7.25 -3.38 8.55
N LYS A 199 -7.49 -2.28 9.29
CA LYS A 199 -6.59 -1.77 10.33
C LYS A 199 -6.30 -2.85 11.37
N ASN A 200 -7.33 -3.50 11.91
CA ASN A 200 -7.18 -4.52 12.95
C ASN A 200 -6.43 -5.76 12.45
N ARG A 201 -6.64 -6.15 11.19
CA ARG A 201 -5.89 -7.25 10.56
C ARG A 201 -4.40 -6.91 10.42
N ILE A 202 -4.07 -5.73 9.90
CA ILE A 202 -2.67 -5.29 9.73
C ILE A 202 -2.01 -5.17 11.11
N GLU A 203 -2.71 -4.59 12.09
CA GLU A 203 -2.20 -4.47 13.46
C GLU A 203 -1.90 -5.84 14.08
N ALA A 204 -2.81 -6.81 13.93
CA ALA A 204 -2.57 -8.17 14.37
C ALA A 204 -1.31 -8.76 13.73
N ASP A 205 -1.18 -8.68 12.41
CA ASP A 205 0.00 -9.22 11.70
C ASP A 205 1.31 -8.58 12.18
N VAL A 206 1.31 -7.26 12.45
CA VAL A 206 2.46 -6.52 12.97
C VAL A 206 2.77 -6.88 14.42
N ASP A 207 1.76 -7.11 15.25
CA ASP A 207 1.92 -7.39 16.67
C ASP A 207 2.32 -8.83 16.97
N PHE A 208 1.81 -9.78 16.17
CA PHE A 208 2.15 -11.19 16.30
C PHE A 208 3.55 -11.50 15.76
N LEU A 209 4.07 -10.71 14.82
CA LEU A 209 5.34 -11.01 14.18
C LEU A 209 6.53 -11.15 15.17
N PRO A 210 6.75 -10.23 16.14
CA PRO A 210 7.79 -10.42 17.16
C PRO A 210 7.57 -11.63 18.06
N ILE A 211 6.31 -11.95 18.40
CA ILE A 211 5.95 -13.07 19.28
C ILE A 211 6.26 -14.40 18.58
N GLU A 212 5.81 -14.54 17.33
CA GLU A 212 6.09 -15.71 16.51
C GLU A 212 7.60 -15.91 16.31
N PHE A 213 8.32 -14.81 16.11
CA PHE A 213 9.77 -14.86 15.95
C PHE A 213 10.44 -15.42 17.22
N GLN A 214 10.06 -14.91 18.39
CA GLN A 214 10.60 -15.37 19.67
C GLN A 214 10.30 -16.86 19.91
N GLN A 215 9.06 -17.29 19.68
CA GLN A 215 8.67 -18.70 19.78
C GLN A 215 9.47 -19.59 18.81
N THR A 216 9.65 -19.12 17.56
CA THR A 216 10.42 -19.85 16.54
C THR A 216 11.89 -19.99 16.95
N ILE A 217 12.50 -18.95 17.56
CA ILE A 217 13.85 -19.07 18.11
C ILE A 217 13.88 -20.13 19.21
N ASP A 218 12.95 -20.08 20.16
CA ASP A 218 13.00 -20.97 21.32
C ASP A 218 12.84 -22.44 20.90
N ASP A 219 11.97 -22.71 19.93
CA ASP A 219 11.83 -24.03 19.33
C ASP A 219 13.02 -24.46 18.47
N TRP A 220 13.67 -23.52 17.77
CA TRP A 220 14.90 -23.78 17.03
C TRP A 220 16.08 -24.09 17.98
N LYS A 221 16.23 -23.31 19.06
CA LYS A 221 17.22 -23.55 20.13
C LYS A 221 17.00 -24.90 20.82
N ALA A 222 15.74 -25.30 21.00
CA ALA A 222 15.37 -26.62 21.51
C ALA A 222 15.58 -27.75 20.48
N GLY A 223 15.99 -27.44 19.25
CA GLY A 223 16.22 -28.42 18.18
C GLY A 223 14.94 -29.06 17.63
N LYS A 224 13.76 -28.48 17.88
CA LYS A 224 12.48 -29.01 17.40
C LYS A 224 12.24 -28.70 15.92
N ILE A 225 12.65 -27.52 15.47
CA ILE A 225 12.40 -27.02 14.11
C ILE A 225 13.68 -26.51 13.43
N LEU A 226 13.67 -26.42 12.09
CA LEU A 226 14.69 -25.72 11.28
C LEU A 226 16.15 -26.10 11.62
N ARG A 227 16.41 -27.39 11.91
CA ARG A 227 17.72 -27.89 12.38
C ARG A 227 18.92 -27.59 11.47
N ARG A 228 18.66 -27.29 10.19
CA ARG A 228 19.69 -26.98 9.17
C ARG A 228 19.82 -25.49 8.89
N ASN A 229 18.93 -24.67 9.43
CA ASN A 229 18.92 -23.24 9.18
C ASN A 229 19.79 -22.54 10.23
N THR A 230 20.52 -21.53 9.77
CA THR A 230 21.26 -20.64 10.64
C THR A 230 20.34 -19.60 11.27
N PHE A 231 20.81 -18.94 12.32
CA PHE A 231 20.09 -17.82 12.92
C PHE A 231 19.82 -16.69 11.92
N GLU A 232 20.75 -16.42 11.00
CA GLU A 232 20.57 -15.43 9.94
C GLU A 232 19.46 -15.81 8.95
N ASP A 233 19.30 -17.10 8.64
CA ASP A 233 18.21 -17.58 7.78
C ASP A 233 16.83 -17.35 8.44
N LEU A 234 16.74 -17.51 9.77
CA LEU A 234 15.51 -17.19 10.52
C LEU A 234 15.23 -15.69 10.49
N LYS A 235 16.24 -14.83 10.75
CA LYS A 235 16.06 -13.37 10.66
C LYS A 235 15.56 -12.96 9.27
N LEU A 236 16.17 -13.51 8.21
CA LEU A 236 15.81 -13.19 6.84
C LEU A 236 14.36 -13.60 6.53
N LYS A 237 13.92 -14.79 6.97
CA LYS A 237 12.54 -15.26 6.81
C LYS A 237 11.53 -14.28 7.43
N PHE A 238 11.80 -13.80 8.63
CA PHE A 238 10.89 -12.88 9.33
C PHE A 238 10.95 -11.45 8.78
N ARG A 239 12.10 -10.99 8.28
CA ARG A 239 12.16 -9.75 7.47
C ARG A 239 11.27 -9.85 6.23
N TYR A 240 11.33 -10.96 5.49
CA TYR A 240 10.42 -11.17 4.36
C TYR A 240 8.96 -11.20 4.77
N LYS A 241 8.63 -11.85 5.90
CA LYS A 241 7.26 -11.84 6.43
C LYS A 241 6.79 -10.42 6.77
N ALA A 242 7.65 -9.60 7.37
CA ALA A 242 7.36 -8.18 7.63
C ALA A 242 7.12 -7.39 6.33
N TYR A 243 7.87 -7.65 5.26
CA TYR A 243 7.65 -7.02 3.95
C TYR A 243 6.37 -7.50 3.25
N SER A 244 5.90 -8.72 3.52
CA SER A 244 4.68 -9.26 2.91
C SER A 244 3.38 -8.84 3.61
N ILE A 245 3.46 -8.24 4.80
CA ILE A 245 2.27 -7.62 5.42
C ILE A 245 1.74 -6.56 4.46
N GLU A 246 0.42 -6.45 4.33
CA GLU A 246 -0.20 -5.51 3.40
C GLU A 246 0.29 -4.08 3.60
N ASP A 247 0.40 -3.33 2.50
CA ASP A 247 0.84 -1.95 2.53
C ASP A 247 -0.29 -1.02 3.01
N GLY A 248 -0.35 -0.80 4.31
CA GLY A 248 -1.30 0.14 4.90
C GLY A 248 -1.09 1.59 4.43
N TYR A 249 0.06 1.96 3.84
CA TYR A 249 0.24 3.32 3.28
C TYR A 249 -0.58 3.55 2.01
N GLU A 250 -0.77 2.52 1.17
CA GLU A 250 -1.65 2.63 0.01
C GLU A 250 -3.10 2.89 0.46
N MET A 251 -3.55 2.17 1.48
CA MET A 251 -4.89 2.36 2.07
C MET A 251 -5.04 3.76 2.69
N LEU A 252 -4.02 4.26 3.40
CA LEU A 252 -4.02 5.62 3.92
C LEU A 252 -4.23 6.66 2.80
N TYR A 253 -3.55 6.49 1.67
CA TYR A 253 -3.69 7.43 0.55
C TYR A 253 -5.11 7.41 -0.03
N LEU A 254 -5.62 6.21 -0.36
CA LEU A 254 -6.95 6.02 -0.95
C LEU A 254 -8.07 6.58 -0.05
N TYR A 255 -8.03 6.27 1.24
CA TYR A 255 -9.07 6.73 2.17
C TYR A 255 -8.98 8.23 2.47
N ASN A 256 -7.78 8.85 2.47
CA ASN A 256 -7.67 10.30 2.62
C ASN A 256 -8.27 11.07 1.43
N GLU A 257 -8.06 10.56 0.21
CA GLU A 257 -8.71 11.10 -0.99
C GLU A 257 -10.23 10.93 -0.91
N TRP A 258 -10.69 9.72 -0.57
CA TRP A 258 -12.11 9.43 -0.43
C TRP A 258 -12.80 10.29 0.64
N LEU A 259 -12.17 10.50 1.81
CA LEU A 259 -12.68 11.40 2.85
C LEU A 259 -12.83 12.84 2.36
N SER A 260 -11.89 13.29 1.53
CA SER A 260 -11.95 14.62 0.91
C SER A 260 -13.13 14.73 -0.06
N GLN A 261 -13.39 13.68 -0.85
CA GLN A 261 -14.55 13.60 -1.73
C GLN A 261 -15.87 13.59 -0.95
N GLN A 262 -15.97 12.82 0.14
CA GLN A 262 -17.18 12.77 0.96
C GLN A 262 -17.47 14.13 1.61
N ARG A 263 -16.45 14.82 2.14
CA ARG A 263 -16.61 16.17 2.67
C ARG A 263 -17.15 17.15 1.64
N GLN A 264 -16.65 17.09 0.40
CA GLN A 264 -17.18 17.93 -0.67
C GLN A 264 -18.63 17.58 -1.00
N LYS A 265 -18.99 16.29 -0.99
CA LYS A 265 -20.37 15.83 -1.18
C LYS A 265 -21.32 16.37 -0.10
N LEU A 266 -20.89 16.38 1.17
CA LEU A 266 -21.68 16.96 2.27
C LEU A 266 -21.93 18.46 2.06
N ARG A 267 -20.93 19.22 1.61
CA ARG A 267 -21.12 20.65 1.26
C ARG A 267 -22.15 20.84 0.15
N VAL A 268 -22.13 19.98 -0.87
CA VAL A 268 -23.14 20.02 -1.95
C VAL A 268 -24.54 19.73 -1.40
N PHE A 269 -24.71 18.78 -0.49
CA PHE A 269 -26.02 18.54 0.13
C PHE A 269 -26.52 19.76 0.91
N ILE A 270 -25.66 20.38 1.73
CA ILE A 270 -26.01 21.61 2.47
C ILE A 270 -26.35 22.74 1.50
N HIS A 271 -25.67 22.81 0.36
CA HIS A 271 -25.98 23.78 -0.69
C HIS A 271 -27.36 23.56 -1.33
N LEU A 272 -27.69 22.32 -1.66
CA LEU A 272 -28.99 21.94 -2.22
C LEU A 272 -30.15 22.19 -1.26
N LEU A 273 -29.89 22.25 0.05
CA LEU A 273 -30.87 22.60 1.08
C LEU A 273 -31.09 24.12 1.23
N GLY A 274 -30.40 24.96 0.43
CA GLY A 274 -30.66 26.40 0.35
C GLY A 274 -29.71 27.30 1.13
N THR A 275 -28.56 26.78 1.54
CA THR A 275 -27.47 27.54 2.18
C THR A 275 -26.24 27.66 1.29
N GLU A 276 -25.73 28.87 1.10
CA GLU A 276 -24.43 29.05 0.45
C GLU A 276 -23.33 28.63 1.42
N VAL A 277 -22.50 27.68 1.01
CA VAL A 277 -21.39 27.16 1.82
C VAL A 277 -20.10 27.68 1.20
N ASP A 278 -19.38 28.54 1.92
CA ASP A 278 -18.05 28.94 1.49
C ASP A 278 -17.05 27.80 1.72
N ASN A 279 -16.09 27.64 0.81
CA ASN A 279 -15.08 26.58 0.89
C ASN A 279 -14.13 26.77 2.08
N SER A 280 -14.01 28.00 2.60
CA SER A 280 -13.19 28.31 3.77
C SER A 280 -13.86 27.96 5.11
N GLU A 281 -15.16 27.72 5.10
CA GLU A 281 -15.93 27.44 6.31
C GLU A 281 -15.88 25.95 6.68
N SER A 282 -15.97 25.69 8.00
CA SER A 282 -16.13 24.33 8.51
C SER A 282 -17.53 23.79 8.15
N ILE A 283 -17.62 22.52 7.75
CA ILE A 283 -18.90 21.88 7.42
C ILE A 283 -19.86 21.93 8.62
N GLN A 284 -19.33 21.85 9.85
CA GLN A 284 -20.13 21.96 11.07
C GLN A 284 -20.80 23.34 11.19
N ALA A 285 -20.07 24.41 10.89
CA ALA A 285 -20.59 25.77 10.95
C ALA A 285 -21.65 26.01 9.85
N ALA A 286 -21.42 25.46 8.65
CA ALA A 286 -22.40 25.48 7.57
C ALA A 286 -23.70 24.73 7.93
N ILE A 287 -23.63 23.60 8.64
CA ILE A 287 -24.81 22.89 9.15
C ILE A 287 -25.55 23.75 10.19
N GLU A 288 -24.83 24.33 11.15
CA GLU A 288 -25.43 25.18 12.19
C GLU A 288 -26.11 26.42 11.59
N GLN A 289 -25.49 27.04 10.59
CA GLN A 289 -26.07 28.16 9.87
C GLN A 289 -27.34 27.75 9.10
N ALA A 290 -27.32 26.60 8.41
CA ALA A 290 -28.48 26.08 7.70
C ALA A 290 -29.64 25.77 8.64
N GLU A 291 -29.36 25.15 9.79
CA GLU A 291 -30.38 24.88 10.79
C GLU A 291 -30.93 26.16 11.42
N HIS A 292 -30.09 27.17 11.64
CA HIS A 292 -30.54 28.45 12.17
C HIS A 292 -31.48 29.15 11.17
N LYS A 293 -31.07 29.22 9.89
CA LYS A 293 -31.84 29.84 8.82
C LYS A 293 -33.20 29.17 8.62
N GLU A 294 -33.29 27.85 8.75
CA GLU A 294 -34.58 27.15 8.68
C GLU A 294 -35.45 27.39 9.91
N ARG A 295 -34.87 27.42 11.12
CA ARG A 295 -35.62 27.73 12.34
C ARG A 295 -36.17 29.16 12.34
N GLU A 296 -35.46 30.10 11.73
CA GLU A 296 -35.90 31.50 11.58
C GLU A 296 -37.16 31.65 10.70
N LYS A 297 -37.52 30.65 9.90
CA LYS A 297 -38.75 30.67 9.10
C LYS A 297 -40.03 30.42 9.92
N TYR A 298 -39.90 30.03 11.19
CA TYR A 298 -40.99 29.76 12.13
C TYR A 298 -42.09 28.85 11.55
N LEU A 299 -43.13 29.44 10.94
CA LEU A 299 -44.31 28.75 10.39
C LEU A 299 -44.06 28.13 9.01
N GLU A 300 -43.08 28.62 8.25
CA GLU A 300 -42.67 28.07 6.94
C GLU A 300 -41.45 27.14 7.04
N MET A 301 -41.08 26.72 8.25
CA MET A 301 -39.96 25.83 8.50
C MET A 301 -40.20 24.46 7.86
N ASP A 302 -39.28 24.03 7.01
CA ASP A 302 -39.30 22.69 6.45
C ASP A 302 -38.64 21.70 7.43
N VAL A 303 -39.47 20.84 8.03
CA VAL A 303 -39.04 19.85 9.01
C VAL A 303 -38.12 18.79 8.37
N ASP A 304 -38.31 18.46 7.09
CA ASP A 304 -37.48 17.49 6.38
C ASP A 304 -36.07 18.04 6.15
N VAL A 305 -35.91 19.35 5.96
CA VAL A 305 -34.59 19.99 5.89
C VAL A 305 -33.84 19.85 7.22
N ILE A 306 -34.52 20.02 8.36
CA ILE A 306 -33.88 19.81 9.68
C ILE A 306 -33.46 18.35 9.88
N PHE A 307 -34.29 17.38 9.48
CA PHE A 307 -33.93 15.96 9.57
C PHE A 307 -32.75 15.60 8.65
N THR A 308 -32.73 16.12 7.43
CA THR A 308 -31.59 15.91 6.52
C THR A 308 -30.29 16.51 7.03
N LEU A 309 -30.32 17.72 7.62
CA LEU A 309 -29.16 18.35 8.23
C LEU A 309 -28.64 17.55 9.43
N ARG A 310 -29.53 16.94 10.22
CA ARG A 310 -29.16 16.00 11.28
C ARG A 310 -28.46 14.76 10.73
N ASP A 311 -28.98 14.17 9.66
CA ASP A 311 -28.36 13.00 9.02
C ASP A 311 -26.99 13.36 8.42
N ILE A 312 -26.85 14.52 7.79
CA ILE A 312 -25.57 15.05 7.29
C ILE A 312 -24.55 15.19 8.42
N ARG A 313 -24.97 15.70 9.59
CA ARG A 313 -24.12 15.80 10.78
C ARG A 313 -23.66 14.43 11.27
N ALA A 314 -24.56 13.44 11.31
CA ALA A 314 -24.20 12.08 11.68
C ALA A 314 -23.17 11.46 10.71
N ILE A 315 -23.27 11.77 9.41
CA ILE A 315 -22.24 11.37 8.44
C ILE A 315 -20.91 12.05 8.76
N LEU A 316 -20.91 13.37 9.02
CA LEU A 316 -19.70 14.12 9.36
C LEU A 316 -18.99 13.53 10.59
N GLU A 317 -19.74 13.17 11.63
CA GLU A 317 -19.20 12.50 12.83
C GLU A 317 -18.51 11.18 12.49
N LYS A 318 -19.12 10.35 11.61
CA LYS A 318 -18.49 9.11 11.13
C LYS A 318 -17.20 9.38 10.34
N LEU A 319 -17.18 10.39 9.47
CA LEU A 319 -15.98 10.77 8.71
C LEU A 319 -14.84 11.22 9.63
N ILE A 320 -15.14 11.98 10.69
CA ILE A 320 -14.16 12.34 11.73
C ILE A 320 -13.66 11.09 12.46
N GLY A 321 -14.55 10.13 12.75
CA GLY A 321 -14.17 8.83 13.30
C GLY A 321 -13.18 8.08 12.41
N MET A 322 -13.43 8.04 11.10
CA MET A 322 -12.51 7.42 10.13
C MET A 322 -11.12 8.07 10.11
N GLU A 323 -11.01 9.40 10.28
CA GLU A 323 -9.70 10.05 10.38
C GLU A 323 -8.89 9.53 11.57
N ASN A 324 -9.54 9.21 12.68
CA ASN A 324 -8.85 8.63 13.83
C ASN A 324 -8.39 7.20 13.53
N ILE A 325 -9.22 6.40 12.85
CA ILE A 325 -8.83 5.06 12.40
C ILE A 325 -7.62 5.13 11.45
N LEU A 326 -7.59 6.11 10.54
CA LEU A 326 -6.44 6.33 9.65
C LEU A 326 -5.18 6.75 10.42
N LYS A 327 -5.30 7.60 11.45
CA LYS A 327 -4.15 7.94 12.30
C LYS A 327 -3.60 6.71 13.03
N ASP A 328 -4.49 5.86 13.53
CA ASP A 328 -4.09 4.60 14.17
C ASP A 328 -3.42 3.66 13.18
N LEU A 329 -3.96 3.53 11.97
CA LEU A 329 -3.35 2.76 10.88
C LEU A 329 -1.97 3.30 10.50
N GLU A 330 -1.77 4.62 10.46
CA GLU A 330 -0.45 5.23 10.24
C GLU A 330 0.54 4.84 11.34
N GLY A 331 0.08 4.80 12.59
CA GLY A 331 0.86 4.29 13.72
C GLY A 331 1.28 2.83 13.54
N VAL A 332 0.37 1.97 13.10
CA VAL A 332 0.64 0.55 12.80
C VAL A 332 1.66 0.41 11.67
N CYS A 333 1.49 1.16 10.57
CA CYS A 333 2.44 1.18 9.45
C CYS A 333 3.84 1.63 9.88
N ARG A 334 3.93 2.61 10.79
CA ARG A 334 5.19 3.07 11.37
C ARG A 334 5.83 2.01 12.25
N LYS A 335 5.05 1.35 13.11
CA LYS A 335 5.53 0.24 13.95
C LYS A 335 6.08 -0.90 13.08
N ARG A 336 5.40 -1.23 11.98
CA ARG A 336 5.87 -2.21 11.00
C ARG A 336 7.19 -1.78 10.36
N SER A 337 7.31 -0.54 9.90
CA SER A 337 8.54 -0.06 9.27
C SER A 337 9.71 -0.05 10.26
N GLU A 338 9.47 0.29 11.52
CA GLU A 338 10.44 0.14 12.61
C GLU A 338 10.87 -1.33 12.80
N GLN A 339 9.93 -2.30 12.78
CA GLN A 339 10.28 -3.73 12.85
C GLN A 339 11.10 -4.21 11.65
N ILE A 340 10.96 -3.58 10.48
CA ILE A 340 11.75 -3.88 9.29
C ILE A 340 13.16 -3.27 9.39
N ILE A 341 13.26 -2.02 9.84
CA ILE A 341 14.50 -1.22 9.87
C ILE A 341 15.36 -1.59 11.08
N SER A 342 14.74 -1.76 12.24
CA SER A 342 15.39 -2.06 13.53
C SER A 342 14.54 -3.09 14.26
N PRO A 343 14.59 -4.36 13.82
CA PRO A 343 13.75 -5.40 14.38
C PRO A 343 14.02 -5.54 15.88
N PRO A 344 12.98 -5.79 16.70
CA PRO A 344 13.14 -5.93 18.16
C PRO A 344 14.04 -7.11 18.53
N TRP A 345 14.27 -8.03 17.60
CA TRP A 345 15.17 -9.17 17.74
C TRP A 345 16.61 -8.94 17.27
N GLU A 346 16.91 -7.78 16.70
CA GLU A 346 18.27 -7.37 16.38
C GLU A 346 18.77 -6.56 17.59
N ALA A 347 19.79 -7.07 18.28
CA ALA A 347 20.30 -6.42 19.48
C ALA A 347 20.69 -4.97 19.17
N ARG A 348 20.13 -3.98 19.89
CA ARG A 348 20.58 -2.59 19.83
C ARG A 348 22.03 -2.53 20.31
N GLY A 349 22.97 -2.57 19.36
CA GLY A 349 24.40 -2.49 19.61
C GLY A 349 25.17 -3.82 19.57
N SER A 350 25.03 -4.61 18.51
CA SER A 350 26.17 -5.46 18.12
C SER A 350 27.24 -4.57 17.48
N LEU A 351 28.30 -4.36 18.25
CA LEU A 351 29.63 -3.76 17.96
C LEU A 351 30.02 -3.59 16.49
#